data_AF-A0AA44XXJ1-F1
#
_entry.id   AF-A0AA44XXJ1-F1
#
_cell.length_a   1.000
_cell.length_b   1.000
_cell.length_c   1.000
_cell.angle_alpha   90.00
_cell.angle_beta   90.00
_cell.angle_gamma   90.00
#
_symmetry.space_group_name_H-M   'P 1'
#
loop_
_entity.id
_entity.type
_entity.pdbx_description
1 polymer ?
#
loop_
_entity_poly.entity_id
_entity_poly.type
_entity_poly.pdbx_seq_one_letter_code
_entity_poly.pdbx_strand_id
1 'polypeptide(L)'
;MTNDDKLIAAARKEVLAAFQDAALDAGALRALVEGLRAKVEMLQAYHEDETCEPVEAERLRWSGAYFNRQKFFAERNFSIERLLHLIEVRDHLRTQGVRGFAAVRPAAPHKADMSSHPRNPAAANDASPYQPSPNLRKFVEGGELRTIRAALRFELNNNRLSRAHLLAALDWARARVEGVCVPYEEKEFANALDADRSHWTADYYDTQTVYLTTNFSAERYAHLVDVRIDLRERGVAGFVSTDNAADQVHEGSKPAGAGTSERTAASMPAQTPRAGVPPESGRSNPSLFKLALLVGGALAAALILLTLVK
;
A
#
# COMPACT_ATOMS: atom_id res chain seq x y z
N MET A 1 28.48 -6.25 -4.02
CA MET A 1 27.74 -5.14 -3.37
C MET A 1 28.68 -4.48 -2.37
N THR A 2 29.11 -3.27 -2.69
CA THR A 2 30.04 -2.48 -1.89
C THR A 2 29.37 -1.98 -0.60
N ASN A 3 30.15 -1.40 0.31
CA ASN A 3 29.58 -0.74 1.49
C ASN A 3 28.74 0.49 1.08
N ASP A 4 29.18 1.19 0.03
CA ASP A 4 28.51 2.36 -0.51
C ASP A 4 27.17 1.98 -1.16
N ASP A 5 27.09 0.85 -1.87
CA ASP A 5 25.83 0.34 -2.44
C ASP A 5 24.77 0.07 -1.35
N LYS A 6 25.21 -0.48 -0.20
CA LYS A 6 24.33 -0.73 0.96
C LYS A 6 23.86 0.57 1.59
N LEU A 7 24.75 1.55 1.71
CA LEU A 7 24.46 2.86 2.27
C LEU A 7 23.48 3.63 1.38
N ILE A 8 23.68 3.61 0.05
CA ILE A 8 22.77 4.20 -0.94
C ILE A 8 21.40 3.52 -0.87
N ALA A 9 21.34 2.19 -0.82
CA ALA A 9 20.07 1.46 -0.70
C ALA A 9 19.31 1.81 0.60
N ALA A 10 20.02 1.91 1.72
CA ALA A 10 19.44 2.34 3.00
C ALA A 10 18.93 3.79 2.93
N ALA A 11 19.72 4.70 2.36
CA ALA A 11 19.34 6.10 2.20
C ALA A 11 18.09 6.27 1.31
N ARG A 12 18.02 5.53 0.19
CA ARG A 12 16.83 5.49 -0.68
C ARG A 12 15.59 5.02 0.06
N LYS A 13 15.73 3.97 0.89
CA LYS A 13 14.63 3.44 1.69
C LYS A 13 14.10 4.46 2.70
N GLU A 14 14.99 5.18 3.39
CA GLU A 14 14.59 6.23 4.35
C GLU A 14 13.93 7.41 3.64
N VAL A 15 14.42 7.82 2.46
CA VAL A 15 13.75 8.83 1.63
C VAL A 15 12.32 8.37 1.31
N LEU A 16 12.12 7.15 0.83
CA LEU A 16 10.78 6.63 0.52
C LEU A 16 9.89 6.45 1.75
N ALA A 17 10.48 6.22 2.93
CA ALA A 17 9.74 6.20 4.19
C ALA A 17 9.19 7.60 4.54
N ALA A 18 9.97 8.66 4.29
CA ALA A 18 9.52 10.04 4.52
C ALA A 18 8.24 10.40 3.72
N PHE A 19 8.02 9.82 2.54
CA PHE A 19 6.79 10.04 1.78
C PHE A 19 5.51 9.54 2.48
N GLN A 20 5.64 8.66 3.47
CA GLN A 20 4.52 8.17 4.29
C GLN A 20 4.34 8.95 5.59
N ASP A 21 5.26 9.85 5.92
CA ASP A 21 5.18 10.64 7.15
C ASP A 21 4.06 11.69 7.02
N ALA A 22 3.03 11.58 7.85
CA ALA A 22 1.87 12.45 7.79
C ALA A 22 2.20 13.92 8.17
N ALA A 23 3.26 14.15 8.96
CA ALA A 23 3.68 15.47 9.40
C ALA A 23 4.42 16.26 8.31
N LEU A 24 4.99 15.58 7.31
CA LEU A 24 5.68 16.25 6.21
C LEU A 24 4.69 16.82 5.18
N ASP A 25 4.75 18.13 4.94
CA ASP A 25 4.03 18.75 3.83
C ASP A 25 4.76 18.55 2.48
N ALA A 26 4.10 18.92 1.39
CA ALA A 26 4.68 18.81 0.05
C ALA A 26 5.93 19.70 -0.13
N GLY A 27 6.05 20.81 0.61
CA GLY A 27 7.22 21.69 0.56
C GLY A 27 8.45 21.03 1.17
N ALA A 28 8.29 20.39 2.34
CA ALA A 28 9.33 19.64 3.02
C ALA A 28 9.87 18.49 2.16
N LEU A 29 8.97 17.71 1.56
CA LEU A 29 9.35 16.61 0.66
C LEU A 29 10.04 17.12 -0.61
N ARG A 30 9.59 18.24 -1.18
CA ARG A 30 10.27 18.85 -2.35
C ARG A 30 11.68 19.29 -1.98
N ALA A 31 11.86 19.93 -0.83
CA ALA A 31 13.18 20.36 -0.38
C ALA A 31 14.13 19.17 -0.16
N LEU A 32 13.63 18.04 0.37
CA LEU A 32 14.39 16.79 0.46
C LEU A 32 14.79 16.27 -0.94
N VAL A 33 13.84 16.14 -1.86
CA VAL A 33 14.09 15.61 -3.21
C VAL A 33 15.04 16.50 -4.01
N GLU A 34 14.91 17.82 -3.90
CA GLU A 34 15.83 18.76 -4.53
C GLU A 34 17.24 18.65 -3.96
N GLY A 35 17.38 18.36 -2.67
CA GLY A 35 18.67 18.05 -2.05
C GLY A 35 19.38 16.83 -2.65
N LEU A 36 18.63 15.86 -3.18
CA LEU A 36 19.20 14.66 -3.83
C LEU A 36 19.90 14.99 -5.15
N ARG A 37 19.59 16.11 -5.80
CA ARG A 37 20.25 16.49 -7.07
C ARG A 37 21.75 16.71 -6.91
N ALA A 38 22.20 17.08 -5.71
CA ALA A 38 23.62 17.20 -5.39
C ALA A 38 24.32 15.85 -5.14
N LYS A 39 23.58 14.73 -5.16
CA LYS A 39 24.01 13.36 -4.86
C LYS A 39 23.66 12.44 -6.04
N VAL A 40 24.29 12.68 -7.19
CA VAL A 40 23.96 12.03 -8.46
C VAL A 40 24.09 10.50 -8.38
N GLU A 41 25.03 9.99 -7.59
CA GLU A 41 25.25 8.57 -7.30
C GLU A 41 24.05 7.88 -6.65
N MET A 42 23.19 8.64 -5.97
CA MET A 42 21.96 8.13 -5.40
C MET A 42 20.82 8.06 -6.40
N LEU A 43 20.93 8.75 -7.53
CA LEU A 43 19.85 8.88 -8.50
C LEU A 43 20.03 7.89 -9.65
N GLN A 44 18.90 7.46 -10.19
CA GLN A 44 18.84 6.75 -11.46
C GLN A 44 18.16 7.64 -12.48
N ALA A 45 18.57 7.52 -13.74
CA ALA A 45 17.81 8.09 -14.83
C ALA A 45 16.39 7.48 -14.83
N TYR A 46 15.38 8.33 -15.04
CA TYR A 46 14.02 7.85 -15.22
C TYR A 46 13.94 6.87 -16.40
N HIS A 47 13.23 5.76 -16.19
CA HIS A 47 12.93 4.79 -17.24
C HIS A 47 11.57 4.13 -17.00
N GLU A 48 11.05 3.59 -18.10
CA GLU A 48 9.78 2.88 -18.20
C GLU A 48 10.07 1.51 -18.81
N ASP A 49 9.67 0.45 -18.11
CA ASP A 49 9.84 -0.92 -18.58
C ASP A 49 8.75 -1.84 -18.00
N GLU A 50 8.84 -3.14 -18.29
CA GLU A 50 7.89 -4.15 -17.82
C GLU A 50 7.78 -4.23 -16.28
N THR A 51 8.76 -3.68 -15.56
CA THR A 51 8.85 -3.71 -14.10
C THR A 51 8.58 -2.36 -13.43
N CYS A 52 8.58 -1.28 -14.21
CA CYS A 52 8.38 0.11 -13.81
C CYS A 52 7.43 0.83 -14.79
N GLU A 53 6.14 0.85 -14.47
CA GLU A 53 5.15 1.55 -15.30
C GLU A 53 5.41 3.08 -15.33
N PRO A 54 4.96 3.77 -16.40
CA PRO A 54 5.05 5.21 -16.51
C PRO A 54 4.31 5.93 -15.37
N VAL A 55 4.72 7.18 -15.14
CA VAL A 55 3.94 8.10 -14.32
C VAL A 55 2.70 8.56 -15.11
N GLU A 56 1.55 8.59 -14.45
CA GLU A 56 0.25 8.92 -15.02
C GLU A 56 0.02 10.42 -14.85
N ALA A 57 -0.20 11.14 -15.95
CA ALA A 57 -0.41 12.58 -15.92
C ALA A 57 -1.85 12.94 -15.51
N GLU A 58 -2.81 12.06 -15.79
CA GLU A 58 -4.22 12.32 -15.53
C GLU A 58 -4.56 12.16 -14.04
N ARG A 59 -4.75 13.29 -13.35
CA ARG A 59 -5.03 13.34 -11.90
C ARG A 59 -6.27 12.54 -11.48
N LEU A 60 -7.26 12.39 -12.36
CA LEU A 60 -8.48 11.61 -12.08
C LEU A 60 -8.18 10.12 -11.84
N ARG A 61 -7.04 9.63 -12.33
CA ARG A 61 -6.60 8.23 -12.16
C ARG A 61 -5.74 8.04 -10.92
N TRP A 62 -5.41 9.12 -10.21
CA TRP A 62 -4.59 9.07 -9.03
C TRP A 62 -5.41 8.59 -7.82
N SER A 63 -4.97 7.48 -7.24
CA SER A 63 -5.57 6.85 -6.07
C SER A 63 -4.49 6.47 -5.06
N GLY A 64 -4.89 6.07 -3.84
CA GLY A 64 -3.94 5.52 -2.86
C GLY A 64 -3.22 4.27 -3.38
N ALA A 65 -3.92 3.41 -4.14
CA ALA A 65 -3.33 2.24 -4.79
C ALA A 65 -2.29 2.64 -5.86
N TYR A 66 -2.61 3.67 -6.66
CA TYR A 66 -1.68 4.24 -7.62
C TYR A 66 -0.43 4.81 -6.92
N PHE A 67 -0.61 5.57 -5.84
CA PHE A 67 0.50 6.09 -5.03
C PHE A 67 1.41 4.98 -4.50
N ASN A 68 0.84 3.93 -3.90
CA ASN A 68 1.62 2.81 -3.35
C ASN A 68 2.36 2.03 -4.45
N ARG A 69 1.74 1.86 -5.62
CA ARG A 69 2.38 1.23 -6.79
C ARG A 69 3.55 2.08 -7.30
N GLN A 70 3.37 3.39 -7.43
CA GLN A 70 4.43 4.30 -7.83
C GLN A 70 5.56 4.35 -6.80
N LYS A 71 5.25 4.22 -5.51
CA LYS A 71 6.25 4.10 -4.45
C LYS A 71 7.06 2.81 -4.59
N PHE A 72 6.41 1.69 -4.88
CA PHE A 72 7.10 0.44 -5.18
C PHE A 72 8.00 0.57 -6.42
N PHE A 73 7.56 1.23 -7.49
CA PHE A 73 8.43 1.50 -8.63
C PHE A 73 9.60 2.43 -8.29
N ALA A 74 9.44 3.36 -7.34
CA ALA A 74 10.53 4.20 -6.87
C ALA A 74 11.62 3.42 -6.09
N GLU A 75 11.33 2.22 -5.58
CA GLU A 75 12.36 1.33 -5.01
C GLU A 75 13.27 0.74 -6.10
N ARG A 76 12.77 0.62 -7.34
CA ARG A 76 13.46 0.03 -8.50
C ARG A 76 14.10 1.07 -9.41
N ASN A 77 13.37 2.16 -9.64
CA ASN A 77 13.81 3.34 -10.37
C ASN A 77 13.70 4.58 -9.47
N PHE A 78 14.75 4.80 -8.69
CA PHE A 78 14.88 5.94 -7.78
C PHE A 78 15.31 7.19 -8.57
N SER A 79 14.37 7.73 -9.36
CA SER A 79 14.54 8.91 -10.20
C SER A 79 13.86 10.14 -9.61
N ILE A 80 14.38 11.32 -9.92
CA ILE A 80 13.79 12.59 -9.45
C ILE A 80 12.36 12.74 -9.95
N GLU A 81 12.12 12.39 -11.21
CA GLU A 81 10.83 12.45 -11.87
C GLU A 81 9.77 11.67 -11.09
N ARG A 82 10.08 10.42 -10.70
CA ARG A 82 9.15 9.57 -9.96
C ARG A 82 8.95 10.05 -8.52
N LEU A 83 10.01 10.56 -7.87
CA LEU A 83 9.91 11.13 -6.52
C LEU A 83 9.06 12.40 -6.51
N LEU A 84 9.24 13.32 -7.46
CA LEU A 84 8.41 14.52 -7.59
C LEU A 84 6.96 14.14 -7.89
N HIS A 85 6.73 13.17 -8.78
CA HIS A 85 5.40 12.66 -9.07
C HIS A 85 4.69 12.11 -7.83
N LEU A 86 5.40 11.34 -7.01
CA LEU A 86 4.86 10.85 -5.73
C LEU A 86 4.45 12.00 -4.80
N ILE A 87 5.17 13.12 -4.79
CA ILE A 87 4.77 14.30 -4.00
C ILE A 87 3.45 14.86 -4.55
N GLU A 88 3.32 15.01 -5.87
CA GLU A 88 2.11 15.54 -6.50
C GLU A 88 0.89 14.65 -6.25
N VAL A 89 1.03 13.33 -6.42
CA VAL A 89 -0.03 12.36 -6.15
C VAL A 89 -0.45 12.44 -4.68
N ARG A 90 0.51 12.44 -3.76
CA ARG A 90 0.24 12.53 -2.32
C ARG A 90 -0.48 13.82 -1.94
N ASP A 91 -0.03 14.95 -2.49
CA ASP A 91 -0.62 16.27 -2.24
C ASP A 91 -2.05 16.34 -2.83
N HIS A 92 -2.27 15.75 -4.00
CA HIS A 92 -3.59 15.62 -4.58
C HIS A 92 -4.54 14.81 -3.68
N LEU A 93 -4.14 13.63 -3.25
CA LEU A 93 -4.93 12.77 -2.35
C LEU A 93 -5.20 13.46 -1.00
N ARG A 94 -4.26 14.28 -0.51
CA ARG A 94 -4.44 15.16 0.64
C ARG A 94 -5.52 16.21 0.44
N THR A 95 -5.46 16.95 -0.67
CA THR A 95 -6.44 17.99 -0.99
C THR A 95 -7.86 17.44 -1.15
N GLN A 96 -7.97 16.19 -1.60
CA GLN A 96 -9.24 15.47 -1.70
C GLN A 96 -9.71 14.85 -0.36
N GLY A 97 -8.93 14.99 0.72
CA GLY A 97 -9.27 14.43 2.02
C GLY A 97 -9.28 12.90 2.04
N VAL A 98 -8.56 12.25 1.13
CA VAL A 98 -8.48 10.78 1.06
C VAL A 98 -7.90 10.26 2.38
N ARG A 99 -8.63 9.33 3.01
CA ARG A 99 -8.29 8.78 4.33
C ARG A 99 -6.92 8.10 4.28
N GLY A 100 -6.03 8.44 5.21
CA GLY A 100 -4.63 7.99 5.21
C GLY A 100 -3.65 8.93 4.50
N PHE A 101 -4.13 9.96 3.82
CA PHE A 101 -3.29 11.01 3.23
C PHE A 101 -3.46 12.35 3.92
N ALA A 102 -4.67 12.67 4.44
CA ALA A 102 -5.00 13.93 5.10
C ALA A 102 -3.95 14.39 6.13
N ALA A 103 -3.65 15.69 6.14
CA ALA A 103 -2.74 16.29 7.13
C ALA A 103 -3.31 16.11 8.55
N VAL A 104 -2.46 15.79 9.51
CA VAL A 104 -2.84 15.62 10.93
C VAL A 104 -3.46 16.93 11.42
N ARG A 105 -4.78 16.94 11.57
CA ARG A 105 -5.49 17.96 12.33
C ARG A 105 -5.67 17.38 13.74
N PRO A 106 -5.33 18.10 14.82
CA PRO A 106 -5.50 17.57 16.16
C PRO A 106 -7.00 17.45 16.43
N ALA A 107 -7.52 16.23 16.54
CA ALA A 107 -8.91 15.97 16.88
C ALA A 107 -9.01 15.46 18.32
N ALA A 108 -9.96 16.04 19.05
CA ALA A 108 -10.29 15.81 20.45
C ALA A 108 -10.76 14.36 20.73
N PRO A 109 -10.71 13.89 21.99
CA PRO A 109 -10.93 12.50 22.33
C PRO A 109 -12.43 12.16 22.28
N HIS A 110 -12.82 11.29 21.33
CA HIS A 110 -14.11 10.63 21.38
C HIS A 110 -13.99 9.32 22.16
N LYS A 111 -14.61 9.28 23.35
CA LYS A 111 -14.97 8.01 24.00
C LYS A 111 -16.11 7.39 23.19
N ALA A 112 -15.88 6.21 22.65
CA ALA A 112 -16.95 5.35 22.15
C ALA A 112 -16.97 4.08 23.00
N ASP A 113 -18.01 4.00 23.82
CA ASP A 113 -18.46 2.82 24.54
C ASP A 113 -19.28 1.98 23.56
N MET A 114 -18.88 0.73 23.28
CA MET A 114 -19.73 -0.23 22.58
C MET A 114 -19.53 -1.64 23.15
N SER A 115 -20.34 -1.90 24.16
CA SER A 115 -21.11 -3.14 24.41
C SER A 115 -20.84 -4.34 23.49
N SER A 116 -20.36 -5.40 24.12
CA SER A 116 -20.37 -6.79 23.69
C SER A 116 -21.76 -7.30 23.28
N HIS A 117 -21.90 -7.85 22.07
CA HIS A 117 -23.01 -8.73 21.71
C HIS A 117 -22.58 -10.20 21.79
N PRO A 118 -23.43 -11.11 22.31
CA PRO A 118 -23.09 -12.50 22.54
C PRO A 118 -23.11 -13.32 21.25
N ARG A 119 -22.07 -14.16 21.08
CA ARG A 119 -21.92 -15.12 19.99
C ARG A 119 -22.86 -16.31 20.22
N ASN A 120 -23.77 -16.55 19.29
CA ASN A 120 -24.66 -17.71 19.27
C ASN A 120 -23.85 -19.00 18.97
N PRO A 121 -23.91 -20.06 19.79
CA PRO A 121 -23.22 -21.32 19.51
C PRO A 121 -24.21 -22.33 18.92
N ALA A 122 -24.17 -22.54 17.60
CA ALA A 122 -24.87 -23.64 16.97
C ALA A 122 -24.11 -24.12 15.73
N ALA A 123 -23.18 -25.04 15.94
CA ALA A 123 -22.86 -26.20 15.10
C ALA A 123 -21.61 -26.87 15.68
N ALA A 124 -21.83 -27.84 16.56
CA ALA A 124 -20.78 -28.72 17.05
C ALA A 124 -20.59 -29.90 16.08
N ASN A 125 -19.34 -30.35 15.99
CA ASN A 125 -18.91 -31.69 15.58
C ASN A 125 -18.92 -32.06 14.09
N ASP A 126 -17.78 -31.77 13.45
CA ASP A 126 -17.00 -32.80 12.75
C ASP A 126 -15.52 -32.54 13.05
N ALA A 127 -15.03 -33.05 14.18
CA ALA A 127 -13.65 -32.88 14.60
C ALA A 127 -12.73 -33.85 13.84
N SER A 128 -12.60 -33.65 12.53
CA SER A 128 -11.35 -34.01 11.88
C SER A 128 -10.28 -33.05 12.41
N PRO A 129 -9.16 -33.53 12.97
CA PRO A 129 -8.10 -32.64 13.42
C PRO A 129 -7.65 -31.79 12.24
N TYR A 130 -7.78 -30.46 12.37
CA TYR A 130 -7.37 -29.54 11.32
C TYR A 130 -5.97 -29.90 10.82
N GLN A 131 -5.85 -30.16 9.52
CA GLN A 131 -4.58 -30.44 8.89
C GLN A 131 -4.05 -29.14 8.26
N PRO A 132 -2.93 -28.58 8.77
CA PRO A 132 -2.31 -27.41 8.18
C PRO A 132 -1.75 -27.74 6.80
N SER A 133 -1.68 -26.72 5.94
CA SER A 133 -0.94 -26.82 4.69
C SER A 133 0.53 -27.17 4.95
N PRO A 134 1.24 -27.83 4.01
CA PRO A 134 2.66 -28.12 4.17
C PRO A 134 3.50 -26.87 4.46
N ASN A 135 3.11 -25.73 3.88
CA ASN A 135 3.80 -24.46 4.06
C ASN A 135 3.62 -23.89 5.48
N LEU A 136 2.37 -23.83 5.95
CA LEU A 136 2.08 -23.36 7.31
C LEU A 136 2.71 -24.28 8.36
N ARG A 137 2.64 -25.61 8.16
CA ARG A 137 3.28 -26.59 9.03
C ARG A 137 4.77 -26.34 9.16
N LYS A 138 5.48 -26.23 8.03
CA LYS A 138 6.92 -26.00 7.99
C LYS A 138 7.32 -24.73 8.76
N PHE A 139 6.60 -23.63 8.59
CA PHE A 139 6.95 -22.37 9.26
C PHE A 139 6.60 -22.38 10.75
N VAL A 140 5.50 -23.03 11.14
CA VAL A 140 5.16 -23.19 12.56
C VAL A 140 6.16 -24.09 13.28
N GLU A 141 6.61 -25.19 12.66
CA GLU A 141 7.70 -26.04 13.19
C GLU A 141 9.03 -25.28 13.27
N GLY A 142 9.27 -24.32 12.37
CA GLY A 142 10.43 -23.43 12.41
C GLY A 142 10.37 -22.33 13.47
N GLY A 143 9.19 -22.02 14.02
CA GLY A 143 9.00 -21.13 15.18
C GLY A 143 9.21 -19.63 14.94
N GLU A 144 9.55 -19.19 13.73
CA GLU A 144 9.85 -17.77 13.45
C GLU A 144 8.56 -16.98 13.13
N LEU A 145 8.25 -15.97 13.93
CA LEU A 145 6.97 -15.25 13.87
C LEU A 145 6.70 -14.57 12.53
N ARG A 146 7.71 -13.98 11.87
CA ARG A 146 7.51 -13.25 10.60
C ARG A 146 7.07 -14.22 9.49
N THR A 147 7.68 -15.39 9.41
CA THR A 147 7.39 -16.42 8.41
C THR A 147 6.06 -17.12 8.68
N ILE A 148 5.72 -17.39 9.94
CA ILE A 148 4.39 -17.91 10.32
C ILE A 148 3.29 -16.91 9.91
N ARG A 149 3.45 -15.63 10.26
CA ARG A 149 2.49 -14.57 9.87
C ARG A 149 2.40 -14.41 8.35
N ALA A 150 3.52 -14.52 7.64
CA ALA A 150 3.52 -14.49 6.18
C ALA A 150 2.75 -15.67 5.57
N ALA A 151 2.90 -16.88 6.13
CA ALA A 151 2.18 -18.07 5.68
C ALA A 151 0.67 -17.95 5.92
N LEU A 152 0.26 -17.44 7.08
CA LEU A 152 -1.16 -17.17 7.38
C LEU A 152 -1.76 -16.13 6.44
N ARG A 153 -1.05 -15.04 6.11
CA ARG A 153 -1.52 -14.07 5.10
C ARG A 153 -1.59 -14.67 3.70
N PHE A 154 -0.67 -15.57 3.36
CA PHE A 154 -0.69 -16.27 2.09
C PHE A 154 -1.94 -17.15 1.96
N GLU A 155 -2.30 -17.88 3.03
CA GLU A 155 -3.56 -18.63 3.08
C GLU A 155 -4.79 -17.72 3.04
N LEU A 156 -4.78 -16.60 3.78
CA LEU A 156 -5.86 -15.60 3.77
C LEU A 156 -6.19 -15.12 2.36
N ASN A 157 -5.16 -14.89 1.51
CA ASN A 157 -5.32 -14.46 0.12
C ASN A 157 -5.65 -15.61 -0.85
N ASN A 158 -5.66 -16.87 -0.40
CA ASN A 158 -6.07 -17.98 -1.24
C ASN A 158 -7.60 -18.06 -1.26
N ASN A 159 -8.17 -17.61 -2.38
CA ASN A 159 -9.62 -17.58 -2.53
C ASN A 159 -10.28 -18.95 -2.38
N ARG A 160 -9.61 -20.07 -2.63
CA ARG A 160 -10.25 -21.39 -2.53
C ARG A 160 -10.56 -21.82 -1.08
N LEU A 161 -9.93 -21.20 -0.09
CA LEU A 161 -10.05 -21.62 1.32
C LEU A 161 -11.31 -21.04 1.98
N SER A 162 -12.01 -21.90 2.73
CA SER A 162 -13.22 -21.51 3.46
C SER A 162 -12.89 -20.68 4.71
N ARG A 163 -13.91 -19.96 5.21
CA ARG A 163 -13.84 -19.26 6.50
C ARG A 163 -13.36 -20.18 7.63
N ALA A 164 -13.96 -21.37 7.74
CA ALA A 164 -13.64 -22.35 8.77
C ALA A 164 -12.17 -22.80 8.67
N HIS A 165 -11.66 -23.03 7.46
CA HIS A 165 -10.27 -23.41 7.25
C HIS A 165 -9.30 -22.32 7.72
N LEU A 166 -9.55 -21.06 7.37
CA LEU A 166 -8.66 -19.95 7.72
C LEU A 166 -8.62 -19.64 9.22
N LEU A 167 -9.76 -19.74 9.91
CA LEU A 167 -9.80 -19.58 11.36
C LEU A 167 -9.12 -20.76 12.06
N ALA A 168 -9.34 -21.98 11.59
CA ALA A 168 -8.65 -23.16 12.12
C ALA A 168 -7.13 -23.10 11.91
N ALA A 169 -6.66 -22.54 10.78
CA ALA A 169 -5.25 -22.28 10.52
C ALA A 169 -4.61 -21.36 11.56
N LEU A 170 -5.30 -20.25 11.86
CA LEU A 170 -4.87 -19.28 12.87
C LEU A 170 -4.82 -19.92 14.26
N ASP A 171 -5.88 -20.61 14.67
CA ASP A 171 -5.97 -21.24 15.99
C ASP A 171 -4.92 -22.35 16.15
N TRP A 172 -4.69 -23.15 15.10
CA TRP A 172 -3.66 -24.20 15.08
C TRP A 172 -2.25 -23.64 15.27
N ALA A 173 -1.93 -22.51 14.64
CA ALA A 173 -0.64 -21.83 14.79
C ALA A 173 -0.48 -21.22 16.18
N ARG A 174 -1.52 -20.55 16.70
CA ARG A 174 -1.52 -19.94 18.05
C ARG A 174 -1.37 -20.96 19.17
N ALA A 175 -1.89 -22.18 18.99
CA ALA A 175 -1.75 -23.26 19.96
C ALA A 175 -0.32 -23.83 20.05
N ARG A 176 0.55 -23.51 19.08
CA ARG A 176 1.92 -24.08 18.97
C ARG A 176 3.02 -23.07 19.18
N VAL A 177 2.81 -21.83 18.74
CA VAL A 177 3.79 -20.76 18.84
C VAL A 177 3.15 -19.57 19.53
N GLU A 178 3.67 -19.23 20.71
CA GLU A 178 3.24 -18.06 21.45
C GLU A 178 3.60 -16.77 20.69
N GLY A 179 2.79 -15.73 20.82
CA GLY A 179 3.07 -14.43 20.20
C GLY A 179 2.82 -14.37 18.69
N VAL A 180 2.28 -15.43 18.06
CA VAL A 180 1.80 -15.38 16.66
C VAL A 180 0.86 -14.21 16.46
N CYS A 181 -0.10 -14.04 17.38
CA CYS A 181 -0.95 -12.86 17.45
C CYS A 181 -0.49 -11.93 18.57
N VAL A 182 -0.64 -10.62 18.33
CA VAL A 182 -0.52 -9.57 19.34
C VAL A 182 -1.92 -9.04 19.68
N PRO A 183 -2.09 -8.31 20.81
CA PRO A 183 -3.35 -7.63 21.09
C PRO A 183 -3.78 -6.74 19.93
N TYR A 184 -5.08 -6.64 19.69
CA TYR A 184 -5.62 -5.67 18.76
C TYR A 184 -5.30 -4.25 19.25
N GLU A 185 -4.75 -3.45 18.34
CA GLU A 185 -4.40 -2.07 18.62
C GLU A 185 -4.76 -1.20 17.43
N GLU A 186 -5.36 -0.05 17.74
CA GLU A 186 -5.57 1.04 16.79
C GLU A 186 -4.36 1.97 16.87
N LYS A 187 -3.70 2.15 15.74
CA LYS A 187 -2.49 2.98 15.62
C LYS A 187 -2.57 3.85 14.39
N GLU A 188 -1.66 4.80 14.32
CA GLU A 188 -1.45 5.68 13.16
C GLU A 188 -1.35 4.90 11.82
N PHE A 189 -0.87 3.65 11.86
CA PHE A 189 -0.73 2.74 10.71
C PHE A 189 -1.57 1.46 10.81
N ALA A 190 -2.61 1.46 11.65
CA ALA A 190 -3.55 0.35 11.82
C ALA A 190 -4.89 0.87 12.35
N ASN A 191 -5.72 1.42 11.47
CA ASN A 191 -7.00 2.02 11.87
C ASN A 191 -8.01 0.97 12.38
N ALA A 192 -9.09 1.49 12.97
CA ALA A 192 -10.22 0.72 13.43
C ALA A 192 -10.79 -0.23 12.36
N LEU A 193 -11.37 -1.34 12.81
CA LEU A 193 -12.15 -2.23 11.97
C LEU A 193 -13.52 -1.59 11.72
N ASP A 194 -13.92 -1.45 10.46
CA ASP A 194 -15.25 -0.97 10.09
C ASP A 194 -16.25 -2.13 10.17
N ALA A 195 -17.30 -1.96 10.97
CA ALA A 195 -18.36 -2.96 11.11
C ALA A 195 -19.42 -2.87 10.00
N ASP A 196 -19.49 -1.75 9.27
CA ASP A 196 -20.45 -1.56 8.20
C ASP A 196 -19.99 -2.29 6.93
N ARG A 197 -20.71 -3.35 6.57
CA ARG A 197 -20.40 -4.17 5.38
C ARG A 197 -20.50 -3.39 4.08
N SER A 198 -21.28 -2.31 4.03
CA SER A 198 -21.36 -1.48 2.83
C SER A 198 -20.02 -0.78 2.51
N HIS A 199 -19.15 -0.61 3.51
CA HIS A 199 -17.81 -0.06 3.35
C HIS A 199 -16.74 -1.11 3.06
N TRP A 200 -17.08 -2.41 3.08
CA TRP A 200 -16.14 -3.49 2.81
C TRP A 200 -15.88 -3.58 1.31
N THR A 201 -14.93 -2.80 0.79
CA THR A 201 -14.50 -2.86 -0.61
C THR A 201 -13.22 -3.68 -0.76
N ALA A 202 -12.81 -3.98 -2.01
CA ALA A 202 -11.49 -4.56 -2.27
C ALA A 202 -10.37 -3.66 -1.70
N ASP A 203 -10.49 -2.34 -1.87
CA ASP A 203 -9.56 -1.36 -1.29
C ASP A 203 -9.52 -1.39 0.24
N TYR A 204 -10.69 -1.58 0.87
CA TYR A 204 -10.77 -1.76 2.32
C TYR A 204 -10.05 -3.04 2.76
N TYR A 205 -10.27 -4.16 2.06
CA TYR A 205 -9.57 -5.42 2.32
C TYR A 205 -8.06 -5.27 2.19
N ASP A 206 -7.57 -4.62 1.12
CA ASP A 206 -6.15 -4.40 0.89
C ASP A 206 -5.53 -3.53 1.99
N THR A 207 -6.24 -2.46 2.36
CA THR A 207 -5.83 -1.56 3.46
C THR A 207 -5.73 -2.32 4.78
N GLN A 208 -6.75 -3.11 5.12
CA GLN A 208 -6.77 -3.91 6.34
C GLN A 208 -5.68 -5.00 6.33
N THR A 209 -5.34 -5.55 5.15
CA THR A 209 -4.23 -6.50 4.99
C THR A 209 -2.88 -5.85 5.29
N VAL A 210 -2.68 -4.59 4.91
CA VAL A 210 -1.50 -3.81 5.30
C VAL A 210 -1.47 -3.60 6.82
N TYR A 211 -2.60 -3.22 7.42
CA TYR A 211 -2.68 -3.05 8.88
C TYR A 211 -2.44 -4.35 9.65
N LEU A 212 -2.78 -5.50 9.07
CA LEU A 212 -2.45 -6.80 9.65
C LEU A 212 -0.94 -7.06 9.69
N THR A 213 -0.14 -6.43 8.83
CA THR A 213 1.32 -6.55 8.89
C THR A 213 1.95 -5.81 10.08
N THR A 214 1.35 -4.69 10.49
CA THR A 214 1.83 -3.83 11.58
C THR A 214 1.23 -4.21 12.93
N ASN A 215 -0.02 -4.69 12.93
CA ASN A 215 -0.72 -5.25 14.09
C ASN A 215 -1.35 -6.60 13.70
N PHE A 216 -0.57 -7.68 13.81
CA PHE A 216 -1.05 -9.03 13.52
C PHE A 216 -1.90 -9.54 14.69
N SER A 217 -3.12 -9.03 14.82
CA SER A 217 -4.09 -9.42 15.85
C SER A 217 -5.09 -10.43 15.31
N ALA A 218 -5.61 -11.27 16.21
CA ALA A 218 -6.59 -12.30 15.84
C ALA A 218 -7.90 -11.66 15.36
N GLU A 219 -8.28 -10.54 15.96
CA GLU A 219 -9.44 -9.72 15.63
C GLU A 219 -9.34 -9.21 14.20
N ARG A 220 -8.22 -8.59 13.82
CA ARG A 220 -8.01 -8.06 12.46
C ARG A 220 -7.92 -9.18 11.43
N TYR A 221 -7.28 -10.30 11.76
CA TYR A 221 -7.24 -11.47 10.88
C TYR A 221 -8.65 -12.01 10.63
N ALA A 222 -9.44 -12.23 11.69
CA ALA A 222 -10.81 -12.70 11.57
C ALA A 222 -11.70 -11.71 10.79
N HIS A 223 -11.52 -10.41 11.01
CA HIS A 223 -12.21 -9.36 10.24
C HIS A 223 -11.92 -9.46 8.75
N LEU A 224 -10.63 -9.60 8.37
CA LEU A 224 -10.23 -9.78 6.99
C LEU A 224 -10.79 -11.05 6.36
N VAL A 225 -10.92 -12.15 7.13
CA VAL A 225 -11.61 -13.35 6.67
C VAL A 225 -13.06 -13.02 6.33
N ASP A 226 -13.78 -12.32 7.21
CA ASP A 226 -15.19 -11.97 6.99
C ASP A 226 -15.37 -11.03 5.78
N VAL A 227 -14.52 -10.01 5.66
CA VAL A 227 -14.49 -9.08 4.51
C VAL A 227 -14.25 -9.83 3.20
N ARG A 228 -13.28 -10.76 3.18
CA ARG A 228 -12.97 -11.56 1.99
C ARG A 228 -14.16 -12.40 1.54
N ILE A 229 -14.84 -13.05 2.49
CA ILE A 229 -16.01 -13.88 2.20
C ILE A 229 -17.15 -13.03 1.65
N ASP A 230 -17.40 -11.86 2.23
CA ASP A 230 -18.42 -10.92 1.74
C ASP A 230 -18.11 -10.42 0.31
N LEU A 231 -16.86 -10.04 0.03
CA LEU A 231 -16.42 -9.63 -1.31
C LEU A 231 -16.59 -10.75 -2.35
N ARG A 232 -16.30 -11.99 -1.94
CA ARG A 232 -16.53 -13.18 -2.75
C ARG A 232 -18.02 -13.39 -3.04
N GLU A 233 -18.87 -13.31 -2.02
CA GLU A 233 -20.33 -13.52 -2.14
C GLU A 233 -20.96 -12.47 -3.06
N ARG A 234 -20.43 -11.24 -3.04
CA ARG A 234 -20.81 -10.16 -3.97
C ARG A 234 -20.18 -10.28 -5.36
N GLY A 235 -19.38 -11.31 -5.63
CA GLY A 235 -18.79 -11.54 -6.94
C GLY A 235 -17.70 -10.55 -7.35
N VAL A 236 -17.06 -9.88 -6.39
CA VAL A 236 -16.04 -8.86 -6.68
C VAL A 236 -14.83 -9.52 -7.37
N ALA A 237 -14.38 -8.91 -8.48
CA ALA A 237 -13.24 -9.40 -9.24
C ALA A 237 -12.00 -9.56 -8.34
N GLY A 238 -11.32 -10.70 -8.45
CA GLY A 238 -10.18 -11.04 -7.59
C GLY A 238 -10.54 -11.73 -6.27
N PHE A 239 -11.82 -11.91 -5.93
CA PHE A 239 -12.29 -12.61 -4.71
C PHE A 239 -13.14 -13.88 -4.99
N VAL A 240 -13.66 -14.01 -6.21
CA VAL A 240 -14.46 -15.16 -6.66
C VAL A 240 -13.64 -16.46 -6.62
N SER A 241 -14.29 -17.61 -6.32
CA SER A 241 -13.63 -18.92 -6.43
C SER A 241 -13.38 -19.27 -7.87
N THR A 242 -12.13 -19.57 -8.21
CA THR A 242 -11.76 -20.11 -9.52
C THR A 242 -12.31 -21.52 -9.77
N ASP A 243 -12.93 -22.16 -8.77
CA ASP A 243 -13.60 -23.45 -8.94
C ASP A 243 -14.95 -23.33 -9.71
N ASN A 244 -15.50 -22.11 -9.88
CA ASN A 244 -16.76 -21.87 -10.61
C ASN A 244 -16.58 -21.16 -11.96
N ALA A 245 -15.34 -20.96 -12.42
CA ALA A 245 -15.05 -20.24 -13.67
C ALA A 245 -15.30 -21.06 -14.96
N ALA A 246 -15.77 -22.31 -14.84
CA ALA A 246 -16.08 -23.17 -15.98
C ALA A 246 -17.53 -23.09 -16.48
N ASP A 247 -18.46 -22.50 -15.71
CA ASP A 247 -19.91 -22.57 -16.01
C ASP A 247 -20.57 -21.23 -16.39
N GLN A 248 -19.80 -20.20 -16.70
CA GLN A 248 -20.33 -18.95 -17.28
C GLN A 248 -19.54 -18.49 -18.49
N VAL A 249 -19.58 -19.28 -19.56
CA VAL A 249 -19.42 -18.77 -20.93
C VAL A 249 -20.50 -19.40 -21.81
N HIS A 250 -21.72 -18.89 -21.70
CA HIS A 250 -22.69 -18.96 -22.78
C HIS A 250 -23.45 -17.64 -22.85
N GLU A 251 -23.74 -17.23 -24.08
CA GLU A 251 -24.36 -15.97 -24.54
C GLU A 251 -23.47 -14.72 -24.46
N GLY A 252 -23.16 -14.01 -25.53
CA GLY A 252 -23.47 -14.21 -26.95
C GLY A 252 -23.06 -12.93 -27.68
N SER A 253 -22.24 -13.03 -28.72
CA SER A 253 -22.09 -12.00 -29.73
C SER A 253 -21.39 -12.59 -30.96
N LYS A 254 -22.12 -12.59 -32.07
CA LYS A 254 -21.65 -12.97 -33.41
C LYS A 254 -20.48 -12.08 -33.85
N PRO A 255 -19.54 -12.58 -34.67
CA PRO A 255 -18.53 -11.78 -35.32
C PRO A 255 -19.09 -11.17 -36.61
N ALA A 256 -18.83 -9.89 -36.83
CA ALA A 256 -19.05 -9.24 -38.13
C ALA A 256 -17.85 -8.38 -38.48
N GLY A 257 -17.33 -8.59 -39.70
CA GLY A 257 -16.72 -7.55 -40.52
C GLY A 257 -15.21 -7.43 -40.48
N ALA A 258 -14.55 -8.10 -41.42
CA ALA A 258 -13.23 -7.77 -41.91
C ALA A 258 -13.30 -6.64 -42.96
N GLY A 259 -12.21 -5.85 -43.07
CA GLY A 259 -11.94 -4.87 -44.15
C GLY A 259 -12.54 -3.49 -43.87
N THR A 260 -11.87 -2.36 -44.10
CA THR A 260 -10.78 -2.08 -45.04
C THR A 260 -10.05 -0.81 -44.60
N SER A 261 -8.75 -0.74 -44.90
CA SER A 261 -7.91 0.45 -44.79
C SER A 261 -8.40 1.57 -45.70
N GLU A 262 -8.30 2.82 -45.24
CA GLU A 262 -7.96 3.93 -46.12
C GLU A 262 -7.19 5.03 -45.37
N ARG A 263 -6.26 5.60 -46.11
CA ARG A 263 -5.08 6.35 -45.68
C ARG A 263 -5.28 7.78 -46.17
N THR A 264 -5.13 8.80 -45.32
CA THR A 264 -4.74 10.13 -45.80
C THR A 264 -3.86 10.85 -44.79
N ALA A 265 -2.80 11.43 -45.32
CA ALA A 265 -1.67 12.03 -44.62
C ALA A 265 -1.83 13.54 -44.43
N ALA A 266 -0.92 14.06 -43.59
CA ALA A 266 -0.38 15.42 -43.55
C ALA A 266 -1.24 16.52 -42.90
N SER A 267 -0.74 17.08 -41.79
CA SER A 267 0.01 18.36 -41.82
C SER A 267 0.36 18.82 -40.40
N MET A 268 1.64 19.11 -40.17
CA MET A 268 2.06 20.09 -39.14
C MET A 268 1.84 21.51 -39.70
N PRO A 269 1.74 22.52 -38.83
CA PRO A 269 2.95 23.34 -38.65
C PRO A 269 3.23 23.71 -37.19
N ALA A 270 4.52 23.95 -36.94
CA ALA A 270 5.08 24.49 -35.72
C ALA A 270 4.68 25.97 -35.50
N GLN A 271 4.63 26.39 -34.22
CA GLN A 271 5.02 27.74 -33.76
C GLN A 271 5.02 27.84 -32.22
N THR A 272 6.21 28.01 -31.64
CA THR A 272 6.49 28.75 -30.39
C THR A 272 6.74 30.24 -30.77
N PRO A 273 6.62 31.28 -29.90
CA PRO A 273 7.33 31.36 -28.61
C PRO A 273 6.76 32.26 -27.47
N ARG A 274 7.45 32.15 -26.32
CA ARG A 274 7.84 33.21 -25.35
C ARG A 274 6.93 33.58 -24.16
N ALA A 275 7.46 33.23 -22.99
CA ALA A 275 7.79 34.06 -21.81
C ALA A 275 6.71 34.94 -21.15
N GLY A 276 6.51 34.66 -19.85
CA GLY A 276 5.96 35.58 -18.87
C GLY A 276 6.22 35.07 -17.44
N VAL A 277 7.30 35.54 -16.82
CA VAL A 277 7.52 35.56 -15.36
C VAL A 277 7.20 36.99 -14.91
N PRO A 278 6.44 37.23 -13.83
CA PRO A 278 7.02 37.79 -12.60
C PRO A 278 6.23 37.41 -11.31
N PRO A 279 6.54 37.95 -10.11
CA PRO A 279 7.72 37.65 -9.30
C PRO A 279 7.36 37.21 -7.86
N GLU A 280 8.40 36.93 -7.10
CA GLU A 280 8.50 36.54 -5.69
C GLU A 280 7.47 37.12 -4.71
N SER A 281 7.02 36.27 -3.79
CA SER A 281 6.94 36.67 -2.39
C SER A 281 7.69 35.64 -1.55
N GLY A 282 8.90 36.03 -1.14
CA GLY A 282 9.76 35.28 -0.24
C GLY A 282 9.01 34.86 1.02
N ARG A 283 8.89 33.55 1.19
CA ARG A 283 8.74 32.96 2.52
C ARG A 283 10.05 32.29 2.82
N SER A 284 10.73 32.84 3.83
CA SER A 284 11.91 32.27 4.46
C SER A 284 11.75 30.75 4.59
N ASN A 285 12.54 29.98 3.84
CA ASN A 285 12.70 28.57 4.09
C ASN A 285 13.25 28.42 5.51
N PRO A 286 12.56 27.74 6.44
CA PRO A 286 13.20 27.30 7.66
C PRO A 286 14.42 26.48 7.23
N SER A 287 15.58 26.71 7.84
CA SER A 287 16.76 25.89 7.52
C SER A 287 16.36 24.41 7.61
N LEU A 288 16.69 23.61 6.58
CA LEU A 288 16.35 22.18 6.50
C LEU A 288 16.65 21.43 7.81
N PHE A 289 17.70 21.86 8.53
CA PHE A 289 18.06 21.39 9.87
C PHE A 289 17.02 21.70 10.96
N LYS A 290 16.38 22.89 10.94
CA LYS A 290 15.26 23.22 11.84
C LYS A 290 14.00 22.44 11.50
N LEU A 291 13.75 22.15 10.22
CA LEU A 291 12.66 21.27 9.79
C LEU A 291 12.89 19.82 10.26
N ALA A 292 14.12 19.33 10.13
CA ALA A 292 14.53 18.00 10.59
C ALA A 292 14.42 17.82 12.12
N LEU A 293 14.67 18.88 12.89
CA LEU A 293 14.55 18.87 14.35
C LEU A 293 13.09 18.93 14.85
N LEU A 294 12.19 19.53 14.06
CA LEU A 294 10.77 19.73 14.42
C LEU A 294 9.86 18.56 14.03
N VAL A 295 10.23 17.75 13.04
CA VAL A 295 9.35 16.69 12.51
C VAL A 295 9.62 15.32 13.14
N GLY A 296 10.87 15.01 13.52
CA GLY A 296 11.23 13.71 14.12
C GLY A 296 11.07 12.51 13.15
N GLY A 297 11.88 11.46 13.33
CA GLY A 297 11.76 10.21 12.56
C GLY A 297 12.47 10.19 11.20
N ALA A 298 11.75 9.83 10.13
CA ALA A 298 12.31 9.38 8.85
C ALA A 298 13.05 10.48 8.06
N LEU A 299 12.60 11.75 8.14
CA LEU A 299 13.28 12.86 7.46
C LEU A 299 14.70 13.08 8.00
N ALA A 300 14.86 13.01 9.33
CA ALA A 300 16.15 13.17 9.97
C ALA A 300 17.09 12.00 9.63
N ALA A 301 16.58 10.76 9.62
CA ALA A 301 17.34 9.58 9.23
C ALA A 301 17.81 9.65 7.76
N ALA A 302 16.93 10.05 6.85
CA ALA A 302 17.26 10.26 5.44
C ALA A 302 18.36 11.32 5.28
N LEU A 303 18.25 12.47 5.95
CA LEU A 303 19.24 13.54 5.89
C LEU A 303 20.59 13.14 6.50
N ILE A 304 20.61 12.38 7.59
CA ILE A 304 21.86 11.86 8.17
C ILE A 304 22.53 10.89 7.19
N LEU A 305 21.78 9.94 6.62
CA LEU A 305 22.33 9.02 5.63
C LEU A 305 22.85 9.75 4.38
N LEU A 306 22.18 10.82 3.96
CA LEU A 306 22.62 11.67 2.85
C LEU A 306 23.98 12.33 3.09
N THR A 307 24.33 12.64 4.34
CA THR A 307 25.66 13.17 4.69
C THR A 307 26.77 12.10 4.71
N LEU A 308 26.39 10.82 4.81
CA LEU A 308 27.32 9.70 4.89
C LEU A 308 27.67 9.13 3.50
N VAL A 309 26.81 9.34 2.49
CA VAL A 309 27.11 9.04 1.09
C VAL A 309 28.09 10.09 0.57
N LYS A 310 29.28 9.67 0.14
CA LYS A 310 30.37 10.55 -0.30
C LYS A 310 30.29 10.85 -1.78
#